data_AF-A0A8S2G9V9-F1
#
_entry.id   AF-A0A8S2G9V9-F1
#
_cell.length_a   1.000
_cell.length_b   1.000
_cell.length_c   1.000
_cell.angle_alpha   90.00
_cell.angle_beta   90.00
_cell.angle_gamma   90.00
#
_symmetry.space_group_name_H-M   'P 1'
#
loop_
_entity.id
_entity.type
_entity.pdbx_description
1 polymer ?
#
loop_
_entity_poly.entity_id
_entity_poly.type
_entity_poly.pdbx_seq_one_letter_code
_entity_poly.pdbx_strand_id
1 'polypeptide(L)'
;MSSKTSNDENQTKGVNVVLLGAPGSGKGTQGSKLRERYEICAISTGDLLRHAAQDKESDVGKQIKKTMDAGGLVDDNIVMKLINSNLSKPE
;
A
#
# COMPACT_ATOMS: atom_id res chain seq x y z
N MET A 1 -0.85 -35.36 -34.31
CA MET A 1 -2.27 -34.96 -34.25
C MET A 1 -2.72 -35.15 -32.81
N SER A 2 -3.19 -34.17 -32.04
CA SER A 2 -3.49 -32.77 -32.31
C SER A 2 -3.30 -31.98 -31.02
N SER A 3 -2.66 -30.82 -31.15
CA SER A 3 -2.87 -29.60 -30.38
C SER A 3 -2.90 -29.68 -28.84
N LYS A 4 -1.75 -29.30 -28.24
CA LYS A 4 -1.75 -28.41 -27.08
C LYS A 4 -2.59 -27.18 -27.46
N THR A 5 -3.78 -27.05 -26.93
CA THR A 5 -4.56 -25.82 -27.06
C THR A 5 -4.11 -24.88 -25.96
N SER A 6 -3.15 -24.05 -26.33
CA SER A 6 -2.91 -22.73 -25.79
C SER A 6 -4.25 -22.03 -25.58
N ASN A 7 -4.59 -21.72 -24.33
CA ASN A 7 -5.44 -20.59 -24.01
C ASN A 7 -4.78 -19.87 -22.83
N ASP A 8 -3.72 -19.16 -23.17
CA ASP A 8 -3.11 -18.11 -22.36
C ASP A 8 -4.11 -16.95 -22.38
N GLU A 9 -5.18 -17.09 -21.60
CA GLU A 9 -6.23 -16.09 -21.47
C GLU A 9 -5.64 -14.87 -20.76
N ASN A 10 -5.13 -13.93 -21.55
CA ASN A 10 -5.01 -12.50 -21.31
C ASN A 10 -5.11 -12.09 -19.83
N GLN A 11 -4.15 -12.54 -19.02
CA GLN A 11 -4.00 -12.06 -17.66
C GLN A 11 -3.46 -10.64 -17.80
N THR A 12 -4.34 -9.63 -17.69
CA THR A 12 -3.94 -8.22 -17.70
C THR A 12 -2.84 -8.07 -16.66
N LYS A 13 -1.61 -7.90 -17.13
CA LYS A 13 -0.44 -7.78 -16.26
C LYS A 13 -0.65 -6.49 -15.46
N GLY A 14 -1.04 -6.63 -14.19
CA GLY A 14 -1.27 -5.49 -13.30
C GLY A 14 -0.03 -4.59 -13.26
N VAL A 15 -0.24 -3.29 -13.03
CA VAL A 15 0.86 -2.32 -12.95
C VAL A 15 1.27 -2.12 -11.49
N ASN A 16 2.57 -2.24 -11.22
CA ASN A 16 3.16 -1.85 -9.95
C ASN A 16 3.64 -0.39 -10.04
N VAL A 17 2.96 0.52 -9.33
CA VAL A 17 3.26 1.96 -9.37
C VAL A 17 3.68 2.45 -7.98
N VAL A 18 4.74 3.27 -7.92
CA VAL A 18 5.10 4.05 -6.74
C VAL A 18 4.83 5.53 -7.02
N LEU A 19 3.98 6.16 -6.22
CA LEU A 19 3.67 7.59 -6.33
C LEU A 19 4.49 8.40 -5.31
N LEU A 20 5.36 9.27 -5.80
CA LEU A 20 6.21 10.16 -4.99
C LEU A 20 5.78 11.62 -5.17
N GLY A 21 6.00 12.43 -4.14
CA GLY A 21 5.64 13.85 -4.14
C GLY A 21 5.43 14.43 -2.74
N ALA A 22 5.55 15.75 -2.61
CA ALA A 22 5.41 16.46 -1.33
C ALA A 22 3.99 16.32 -0.72
N PRO A 23 3.81 16.57 0.59
CA PRO A 23 2.47 16.71 1.18
C PRO A 23 1.62 17.71 0.39
N GLY A 24 0.34 17.40 0.16
CA GLY A 24 -0.55 18.26 -0.64
C GLY A 24 -0.39 18.17 -2.17
N SER A 25 0.59 17.43 -2.71
CA SER A 25 0.82 17.32 -4.16
C SER A 25 -0.23 16.53 -4.95
N GLY A 26 -1.32 16.08 -4.31
CA GLY A 26 -2.40 15.34 -4.96
C GLY A 26 -2.16 13.85 -5.22
N LYS A 27 -1.12 13.23 -4.62
CA LYS A 27 -0.83 11.78 -4.77
C LYS A 27 -2.05 10.89 -4.50
N GLY A 28 -2.79 11.17 -3.42
CA GLY A 28 -3.99 10.39 -3.07
C GLY A 28 -5.04 10.44 -4.18
N THR A 29 -5.33 11.64 -4.69
CA THR A 29 -6.26 11.85 -5.80
C THR A 29 -5.82 11.10 -7.07
N GLN A 30 -4.53 11.12 -7.41
CA GLN A 30 -4.01 10.41 -8.58
C GLN A 30 -3.99 8.89 -8.34
N GLY A 31 -3.67 8.44 -7.13
CA GLY A 31 -3.70 7.02 -6.74
C GLY A 31 -5.09 6.42 -6.89
N SER A 32 -6.14 7.10 -6.44
CA SER A 32 -7.53 6.65 -6.63
C SER A 32 -7.90 6.51 -8.11
N LYS A 33 -7.51 7.47 -8.95
CA LYS A 33 -7.74 7.41 -10.40
C LYS A 33 -6.99 6.26 -11.07
N LEU A 34 -5.76 5.96 -10.63
CA LEU A 34 -4.98 4.83 -11.14
C LEU A 34 -5.59 3.50 -10.69
N ARG A 35 -6.03 3.39 -9.43
CA ARG A 35 -6.77 2.24 -8.91
C ARG A 35 -7.99 1.92 -9.77
N GLU A 36 -8.83 2.91 -10.05
CA GLU A 36 -10.04 2.74 -10.86
C GLU A 36 -9.71 2.37 -12.31
N ARG A 37 -8.72 3.05 -12.91
CA ARG A 37 -8.36 2.85 -14.32
C ARG A 37 -7.71 1.50 -14.62
N TYR A 38 -6.87 1.02 -13.70
CA TYR A 38 -6.08 -0.20 -13.89
C TYR A 38 -6.58 -1.37 -13.06
N GLU A 39 -7.67 -1.18 -12.30
CA GLU A 39 -8.25 -2.20 -11.40
C GLU A 39 -7.20 -2.79 -10.44
N ILE A 40 -6.33 -1.91 -9.91
CA ILE A 40 -5.23 -2.27 -9.00
C ILE A 40 -5.51 -1.84 -7.56
N CYS A 41 -4.99 -2.61 -6.60
CA CYS A 41 -4.96 -2.19 -5.20
C CYS A 41 -4.08 -0.95 -5.01
N ALA A 42 -4.56 -0.01 -4.19
CA ALA A 42 -3.81 1.19 -3.83
C ALA A 42 -3.44 1.15 -2.34
N ILE A 43 -2.14 1.10 -2.07
CA ILE A 43 -1.62 1.12 -0.70
C ILE A 43 -1.09 2.51 -0.36
N SER A 44 -1.66 3.11 0.68
CA SER A 44 -1.18 4.36 1.26
C SER A 44 -0.43 4.05 2.55
N THR A 45 0.90 4.14 2.53
CA THR A 45 1.74 3.92 3.72
C THR A 45 1.37 4.86 4.86
N GLY A 46 0.98 6.10 4.53
CA GLY A 46 0.47 7.06 5.51
C GLY A 46 -0.81 6.59 6.18
N ASP A 47 -1.75 5.99 5.46
CA ASP A 47 -2.99 5.47 6.05
C ASP A 47 -2.74 4.21 6.87
N LEU A 48 -1.86 3.31 6.41
CA LEU A 48 -1.44 2.14 7.18
C LEU A 48 -0.84 2.53 8.54
N LEU A 49 0.06 3.51 8.53
CA LEU A 49 0.68 4.02 9.75
C LEU A 49 -0.33 4.72 10.66
N ARG A 50 -1.20 5.57 10.10
CA ARG A 50 -2.27 6.24 10.87
C ARG A 50 -3.22 5.23 11.52
N HIS A 51 -3.59 4.17 10.80
CA HIS A 51 -4.44 3.11 11.33
C HIS A 51 -3.73 2.31 12.43
N ALA A 52 -2.47 1.91 12.20
CA ALA A 52 -1.67 1.22 13.22
C ALA A 52 -1.45 2.09 14.48
N ALA A 53 -1.32 3.41 14.33
CA ALA A 53 -1.18 4.36 15.43
C ALA A 53 -2.45 4.54 16.28
N GLN A 54 -3.62 4.11 15.80
CA GLN A 54 -4.87 4.18 16.56
C GLN A 54 -5.01 3.05 17.59
N ASP A 55 -4.28 1.94 17.41
CA ASP A 55 -4.26 0.85 18.37
C ASP A 55 -3.46 1.24 19.62
N LYS A 56 -4.20 1.58 20.69
CA LYS A 56 -3.64 2.01 21.97
C LYS A 56 -3.15 0.86 22.83
N GLU A 57 -3.54 -0.37 22.53
CA GLU A 57 -3.10 -1.56 23.29
C GLU A 57 -1.76 -2.09 22.72
N SER A 58 -1.50 -1.84 21.43
CA SER A 58 -0.25 -2.20 20.77
C SER A 58 0.91 -1.27 21.14
N ASP A 59 2.01 -1.83 21.66
CA ASP A 59 3.23 -1.07 21.93
C ASP A 59 3.86 -0.51 20.64
N VAL A 60 3.74 -1.26 19.54
CA VAL A 60 4.14 -0.79 18.21
C VAL A 60 3.25 0.38 17.77
N GLY A 61 1.94 0.31 18.01
CA GLY A 61 1.01 1.41 17.72
C GLY A 61 1.34 2.69 18.48
N LYS A 62 1.64 2.58 19.79
CA LYS A 62 2.09 3.70 20.62
C LYS A 62 3.40 4.31 20.10
N GLN A 63 4.37 3.48 19.71
CA GLN A 63 5.64 3.95 19.16
C GLN A 63 5.45 4.69 17.84
N ILE A 64 4.67 4.13 16.91
CA ILE A 64 4.33 4.77 15.64
C ILE A 64 3.70 6.14 15.91
N LYS A 65 2.68 6.19 16.78
CA LYS A 65 1.99 7.43 17.14
C LYS A 65 2.96 8.49 17.66
N LYS A 66 3.79 8.13 18.65
CA LYS A 66 4.77 9.05 19.25
C LYS A 66 5.72 9.62 18.20
N THR A 67 6.23 8.78 17.31
CA THR A 67 7.15 9.21 16.24
C THR A 67 6.47 10.15 15.24
N MET A 68 5.24 9.82 14.83
CA MET A 68 4.47 10.64 13.89
C MET A 68 4.07 11.99 14.49
N ASP A 69 3.63 12.03 15.75
CA ASP A 69 3.27 13.26 16.46
C ASP A 69 4.48 14.20 16.63
N ALA A 70 5.69 13.64 16.71
CA ALA A 70 6.94 14.40 16.73
C ALA A 70 7.42 14.86 15.34
N GLY A 71 6.69 14.54 14.26
CA GLY A 71 7.11 14.82 12.89
C GLY A 71 8.27 13.96 12.40
N GLY A 72 8.59 12.87 13.10
CA GLY A 72 9.66 11.95 12.76
C GLY A 72 9.26 10.90 11.73
N LEU A 73 10.25 10.16 11.25
CA LEU A 73 10.05 9.01 10.37
C LEU A 73 9.97 7.73 11.20
N VAL A 74 8.98 6.91 10.90
CA VAL A 74 8.81 5.58 11.50
C VAL A 74 9.88 4.64 10.95
N ASP A 75 10.38 3.73 11.80
CA ASP A 75 11.41 2.76 11.42
C ASP A 75 11.01 1.94 10.19
N ASP A 76 11.94 1.82 9.24
CA ASP A 76 11.71 1.13 7.96
C ASP A 76 11.26 -0.32 8.15
N ASN A 77 11.72 -1.03 9.19
CA ASN A 77 11.31 -2.41 9.43
C ASN A 77 9.83 -2.50 9.82
N ILE A 78 9.31 -1.51 10.55
CA ILE A 78 7.89 -1.43 10.89
C ILE A 78 7.08 -1.16 9.63
N VAL A 79 7.53 -0.21 8.80
CA VAL A 79 6.87 0.14 7.54
C VAL A 79 6.81 -1.08 6.59
N MET A 80 7.93 -1.78 6.41
CA MET A 80 8.00 -2.97 5.55
C MET A 80 7.10 -4.10 6.02
N LYS A 81 7.02 -4.34 7.34
CA LYS A 81 6.08 -5.33 7.91
C LYS A 81 4.63 -4.97 7.58
N LEU A 82 4.25 -3.70 7.76
CA LEU A 82 2.88 -3.24 7.47
C LEU A 82 2.52 -3.38 5.99
N ILE A 83 3.44 -3.00 5.10
CA ILE A 83 3.24 -3.14 3.65
C ILE A 83 3.07 -4.61 3.26
N ASN A 84 3.97 -5.49 3.72
CA ASN A 84 3.92 -6.92 3.41
C ASN A 84 2.62 -7.58 3.91
N SER A 85 2.20 -7.25 5.13
CA SER A 85 0.94 -7.75 5.68
C SER A 85 -0.29 -7.25 4.92
N ASN A 86 -0.22 -6.10 4.25
CA ASN A 86 -1.33 -5.58 3.45
C ASN A 86 -1.34 -6.17 2.03
N LEU A 87 -0.18 -6.25 1.36
CA LEU A 87 -0.03 -6.88 0.04
C LEU A 87 -0.46 -8.35 0.00
N SER A 88 -0.39 -9.04 1.14
CA SER A 88 -0.77 -10.46 1.24
C SER A 88 -2.28 -10.66 1.43
N LYS A 89 -3.07 -9.58 1.58
CA LYS A 89 -4.52 -9.66 1.74
C LYS A 89 -5.19 -9.52 0.37
N PRO A 90 -6.19 -10.37 0.05
CA PRO A 90 -7.09 -10.07 -1.06
C PRO A 90 -7.92 -8.82 -0.70
N GLU A 91 -7.99 -7.84 -1.63
CA GLU A 91 -8.95 -6.72 -1.56
C GLU A 91 -10.34 -7.14 -2.05
#